data_AF-A0AAU3LQ16-F1
#
_entry.id   AF-A0AAU3LQ16-F1
#
_cell.length_a   1.000
_cell.length_b   1.000
_cell.length_c   1.000
_cell.angle_alpha   90.00
_cell.angle_beta   90.00
_cell.angle_gamma   90.00
#
_symmetry.space_group_name_H-M   'P 1'
#
loop_
_entity.id
_entity.type
_entity.pdbx_description
1 polymer ?
#
loop_
_entity_poly.entity_id
_entity_poly.type
_entity_poly.pdbx_seq_one_letter_code
_entity_poly.pdbx_strand_id
1 'polypeptide(L)'
;MNATLIAVALSLVSAAAYASAAVAQARLAGRTAPGTGMLRLLGRGAWWWAVGLNAGGALLHVAALNYGPLTLVQPLGALTLVAAVPLGARAAGRRVSTTEWRGTLLTLLGLGALLTTAGGSAPHETLSLVEALAVGAGTIAVVAGLSRPGSRPGLRHAAASGITSGVASALTQTLTVAVTDHTTGPLFSWRLVVVALLVSAFAIGGLLLSQTAYRGGLGAPLAVVTLANPVAAAAIGLALLGERLQGGTISLVAALLGAAAAVRGVFLLSRAQAETAPGVKVAAVAGPAPAPPVPSRVVIRTPRALRPEHGHLRRIRAGRS
;
A
#
# COMPACT_ATOMS: atom_id res chain seq x y z
N MET A 1 30.88 18.86 -10.20
CA MET A 1 30.34 17.51 -9.90
C MET A 1 29.64 16.98 -11.13
N ASN A 2 29.83 15.70 -11.49
CA ASN A 2 29.17 15.07 -12.64
C ASN A 2 27.65 15.02 -12.38
N ALA A 3 26.84 15.60 -13.27
CA ALA A 3 25.38 15.65 -13.13
C ALA A 3 24.76 14.26 -12.90
N THR A 4 25.30 13.24 -13.57
CA THR A 4 24.88 11.84 -13.38
C THR A 4 25.10 11.36 -11.95
N LEU A 5 26.22 11.72 -11.31
CA LEU A 5 26.47 11.35 -9.91
C LEU A 5 25.50 12.05 -8.95
N ILE A 6 25.11 13.30 -9.26
CA ILE A 6 24.09 14.04 -8.50
C ILE A 6 22.74 13.32 -8.63
N ALA A 7 22.34 12.95 -9.85
CA ALA A 7 21.09 12.21 -10.09
C ALA A 7 21.06 10.88 -9.33
N VAL A 8 22.16 10.12 -9.37
CA VAL A 8 22.30 8.85 -8.62
C VAL A 8 22.19 9.10 -7.12
N ALA A 9 22.95 10.06 -6.57
CA ALA A 9 22.92 10.36 -5.15
C ALA A 9 21.52 10.78 -4.66
N LEU A 10 20.87 11.72 -5.37
CA LEU A 10 19.51 12.16 -5.07
C LEU A 10 18.50 11.02 -5.15
N SER A 11 18.62 10.15 -6.16
CA SER A 11 17.74 8.98 -6.31
C SER A 11 17.90 7.98 -5.18
N LEU A 12 19.12 7.73 -4.71
CA LEU A 12 19.38 6.83 -3.58
C LEU A 12 18.84 7.39 -2.27
N VAL A 13 19.02 8.69 -2.01
CA VAL A 13 18.45 9.35 -0.83
C VAL A 13 16.93 9.36 -0.89
N SER A 14 16.35 9.64 -2.05
CA SER A 14 14.91 9.54 -2.31
C SER A 14 14.38 8.14 -2.00
N ALA A 15 15.03 7.10 -2.53
CA ALA A 15 14.64 5.72 -2.32
C ALA A 15 14.67 5.32 -0.83
N ALA A 16 15.69 5.79 -0.09
CA ALA A 16 15.82 5.58 1.34
C ALA A 16 14.75 6.34 2.14
N ALA A 17 14.40 7.57 1.74
CA ALA A 17 13.32 8.35 2.35
C ALA A 17 11.96 7.64 2.18
N TYR A 18 11.63 7.21 0.95
CA TYR A 18 10.42 6.43 0.68
C TYR A 18 10.38 5.11 1.44
N ALA A 19 11.51 4.39 1.50
CA ALA A 19 11.60 3.13 2.24
C ALA A 19 11.33 3.35 3.74
N SER A 20 11.91 4.40 4.32
CA SER A 20 11.71 4.78 5.71
C SER A 20 10.25 5.20 5.97
N ALA A 21 9.64 5.92 5.02
CA ALA A 21 8.24 6.30 5.08
C ALA A 21 7.33 5.06 5.08
N ALA A 22 7.55 4.12 4.17
CA ALA A 22 6.77 2.90 4.06
C ALA A 22 6.89 2.03 5.34
N VAL A 23 8.08 1.96 5.94
CA VAL A 23 8.28 1.29 7.24
C VAL A 23 7.53 2.01 8.36
N ALA A 24 7.59 3.35 8.43
CA ALA A 24 6.85 4.14 9.41
C ALA A 24 5.34 3.92 9.27
N GLN A 25 4.82 3.94 8.04
CA GLN A 25 3.42 3.64 7.73
C GLN A 25 3.03 2.23 8.15
N ALA A 26 3.84 1.21 7.83
CA ALA A 26 3.58 -0.18 8.21
C ALA A 26 3.55 -0.39 9.72
N ARG A 27 4.49 0.21 10.46
CA ARG A 27 4.49 0.16 11.94
C ARG A 27 3.25 0.85 12.51
N LEU A 28 2.90 2.00 11.97
CA LEU A 28 1.69 2.71 12.37
C LEU A 28 0.43 1.90 12.05
N ALA A 29 0.38 1.23 10.90
CA ALA A 29 -0.72 0.40 10.47
C ALA A 29 -0.91 -0.81 11.40
N GLY A 30 0.18 -1.51 11.74
CA GLY A 30 0.15 -2.66 12.65
C GLY A 30 -0.24 -2.32 14.09
N ARG A 31 0.01 -1.09 14.55
CA ARG A 31 -0.37 -0.60 15.89
C ARG A 31 -1.78 -0.01 15.97
N THR A 32 -2.50 0.00 14.85
CA THR A 32 -3.78 0.70 14.73
C THR A 32 -4.88 -0.32 14.54
N ALA A 33 -5.77 -0.44 15.53
CA ALA A 33 -6.79 -1.47 15.57
C ALA A 33 -7.69 -1.45 14.31
N PRO A 34 -8.12 -2.61 13.77
CA PRO A 34 -9.08 -2.65 12.68
C PRO A 34 -10.33 -1.82 13.01
N GLY A 35 -10.82 -1.01 12.05
CA GLY A 35 -11.99 -0.15 12.24
C GLY A 35 -11.71 1.21 12.89
N THR A 36 -10.47 1.48 13.33
CA THR A 36 -10.11 2.86 13.69
C THR A 36 -10.08 3.75 12.43
N GLY A 37 -10.87 4.82 12.46
CA GLY A 37 -10.99 5.74 11.34
C GLY A 37 -9.69 6.49 11.04
N MET A 38 -9.44 6.76 9.75
CA MET A 38 -8.25 7.44 9.24
C MET A 38 -7.98 8.79 9.93
N LEU A 39 -9.02 9.49 10.39
CA LEU A 39 -8.89 10.78 11.09
C LEU A 39 -8.02 10.69 12.36
N ARG A 40 -8.01 9.54 13.07
CA ARG A 40 -7.16 9.35 14.25
C ARG A 40 -5.67 9.27 13.92
N LEU A 41 -5.31 8.96 12.67
CA LEU A 41 -3.92 8.96 12.22
C LEU A 41 -3.36 10.38 12.21
N LEU A 42 -4.19 11.38 11.89
CA LEU A 42 -3.78 12.78 11.79
C LEU A 42 -3.29 13.35 13.14
N GLY A 43 -3.77 12.80 14.26
CA GLY A 43 -3.30 13.16 15.60
C GLY A 43 -2.00 12.48 16.04
N ARG A 44 -1.39 11.62 15.22
CA ARG A 44 -0.17 10.88 15.58
C ARG A 44 1.05 11.50 14.90
N GLY A 45 2.03 11.98 15.66
CA GLY A 45 3.26 12.57 15.09
C GLY A 45 4.01 11.63 14.13
N ALA A 46 3.95 10.31 14.35
CA ALA A 46 4.52 9.32 13.45
C ALA A 46 3.87 9.30 12.04
N TRP A 47 2.60 9.70 11.92
CA TRP A 47 1.94 9.87 10.62
C TRP A 47 2.58 10.99 9.83
N TRP A 48 2.76 12.16 10.45
CA TRP A 48 3.36 13.32 9.81
C TRP A 48 4.83 13.10 9.45
N TRP A 49 5.57 12.32 10.22
CA TRP A 49 6.90 11.85 9.81
C TRP A 49 6.86 11.02 8.52
N ALA A 50 5.91 10.10 8.40
CA ALA A 50 5.75 9.31 7.18
C ALA A 50 5.31 10.17 5.98
N VAL A 51 4.41 11.14 6.19
CA VAL A 51 4.01 12.12 5.18
C VAL A 51 5.21 12.95 4.73
N GLY A 52 5.98 13.50 5.68
CA GLY A 52 7.17 14.31 5.40
C GLY A 52 8.26 13.55 4.66
N LEU A 53 8.50 12.28 5.03
CA LEU A 53 9.45 11.41 4.31
C LEU A 53 8.98 11.08 2.89
N ASN A 54 7.68 10.84 2.67
CA ASN A 54 7.13 10.66 1.33
C ASN A 54 7.29 11.94 0.49
N ALA A 55 6.94 13.10 1.04
CA ALA A 55 7.06 14.39 0.36
C ALA A 55 8.52 14.71 0.03
N GLY A 56 9.44 14.55 1.00
CA GLY A 56 10.87 14.73 0.79
C GLY A 56 11.44 13.75 -0.24
N GLY A 57 11.04 12.47 -0.19
CA GLY A 57 11.38 11.47 -1.20
C GLY A 57 10.92 11.89 -2.60
N ALA A 58 9.70 12.39 -2.74
CA ALA A 58 9.15 12.87 -4.01
C ALA A 58 9.93 14.06 -4.55
N LEU A 59 10.20 15.06 -3.71
CA LEU A 59 10.97 16.25 -4.09
C LEU A 59 12.39 15.89 -4.54
N LEU A 60 13.07 14.98 -3.82
CA LEU A 60 14.39 14.49 -4.20
C LEU A 60 14.35 13.70 -5.53
N HIS A 61 13.30 12.93 -5.77
CA HIS A 61 13.11 12.20 -7.02
C HIS A 61 12.95 13.16 -8.20
N VAL A 62 12.08 14.17 -8.05
CA VAL A 62 11.90 15.23 -9.07
C VAL A 62 13.20 16.02 -9.28
N ALA A 63 13.92 16.36 -8.21
CA ALA A 63 15.21 17.01 -8.32
C ALA A 63 16.24 16.14 -9.08
N ALA A 64 16.25 14.82 -8.88
CA ALA A 64 17.12 13.90 -9.60
C ALA A 64 16.86 13.92 -11.12
N LEU A 65 15.61 14.10 -11.55
CA LEU A 65 15.25 14.20 -12.98
C LEU A 65 15.81 15.45 -13.66
N ASN A 66 16.18 16.49 -12.89
CA ASN A 66 16.88 17.65 -13.44
C ASN A 66 18.36 17.36 -13.78
N TYR A 67 18.92 16.29 -13.22
CA TYR A 67 20.34 15.93 -13.37
C TYR A 67 20.58 14.63 -14.14
N GLY A 68 19.53 13.85 -14.42
CA GLY A 68 19.66 12.56 -15.09
C GLY A 68 18.36 12.09 -15.73
N PRO A 69 18.44 11.18 -16.72
CA PRO A 69 17.27 10.73 -17.47
C PRO A 69 16.35 9.85 -16.61
N LEU A 70 15.05 9.85 -16.94
CA LEU A 70 14.05 9.02 -16.27
C LEU A 70 14.41 7.52 -16.31
N THR A 71 15.00 7.07 -17.42
CA THR A 71 15.49 5.69 -17.60
C THR A 71 16.58 5.28 -16.60
N LEU A 72 17.26 6.25 -15.98
CA LEU A 72 18.22 6.04 -14.88
C LEU A 72 17.56 6.22 -13.52
N VAL A 73 16.77 7.28 -13.35
CA VAL A 73 16.19 7.66 -12.04
C VAL A 73 15.11 6.68 -11.58
N GLN A 74 14.30 6.15 -12.50
CA GLN A 74 13.18 5.28 -12.17
C GLN A 74 13.61 3.89 -11.64
N PRO A 75 14.58 3.18 -12.26
CA PRO A 75 15.14 1.96 -11.68
C PRO A 75 15.76 2.17 -10.30
N LEU A 76 16.43 3.31 -10.07
CA LEU A 76 16.99 3.64 -8.75
C LEU A 76 15.88 3.91 -7.72
N GLY A 77 14.77 4.54 -8.13
CA GLY A 77 13.59 4.69 -7.28
C GLY A 77 13.01 3.34 -6.85
N ALA A 78 13.04 2.32 -7.70
CA ALA A 78 12.57 0.97 -7.35
C ALA A 78 13.40 0.30 -6.24
N LEU A 79 14.62 0.78 -5.96
CA LEU A 79 15.42 0.35 -4.82
C LEU A 79 14.77 0.66 -3.46
N THR A 80 13.71 1.49 -3.43
CA THR A 80 12.84 1.62 -2.26
C THR A 80 12.39 0.27 -1.72
N LEU A 81 12.02 -0.69 -2.59
CA LEU A 81 11.62 -2.03 -2.15
C LEU A 81 12.79 -2.78 -1.49
N VAL A 82 13.98 -2.70 -2.10
CA VAL A 82 15.21 -3.34 -1.62
C VAL A 82 15.64 -2.78 -0.26
N ALA A 83 15.47 -1.48 -0.04
CA ALA A 83 15.77 -0.84 1.25
C ALA A 83 14.67 -1.12 2.30
N ALA A 84 13.40 -1.08 1.89
CA ALA A 84 12.27 -1.17 2.81
C ALA A 84 12.11 -2.57 3.44
N VAL A 85 12.38 -3.65 2.71
CA VAL A 85 12.23 -5.02 3.24
C VAL A 85 13.18 -5.27 4.43
N PRO A 86 14.50 -5.00 4.34
CA PRO A 86 15.41 -5.10 5.49
C PRO A 86 15.10 -4.12 6.61
N LEU A 87 14.74 -2.87 6.30
CA LEU A 87 14.37 -1.89 7.31
C LEU A 87 13.11 -2.32 8.08
N GLY A 88 12.11 -2.84 7.36
CA GLY A 88 10.88 -3.38 7.94
C GLY A 88 11.12 -4.61 8.81
N ALA A 89 11.97 -5.54 8.37
CA ALA A 89 12.35 -6.71 9.16
C ALA A 89 13.06 -6.30 10.47
N ARG A 90 14.03 -5.39 10.38
CA ARG A 90 14.71 -4.83 11.57
C ARG A 90 13.73 -4.13 12.52
N ALA A 91 12.82 -3.31 11.98
CA ALA A 91 11.80 -2.62 12.78
C ALA A 91 10.81 -3.57 13.48
N ALA A 92 10.66 -4.79 12.96
CA ALA A 92 9.86 -5.88 13.53
C ALA A 92 10.68 -6.85 14.40
N GLY A 93 11.98 -6.58 14.63
CA GLY A 93 12.85 -7.43 15.46
C GLY A 93 13.18 -8.79 14.84
N ARG A 94 13.10 -8.93 13.51
CA ARG A 94 13.33 -10.18 12.79
C ARG A 94 14.39 -10.05 11.68
N ARG A 95 14.88 -11.19 11.21
CA ARG A 95 15.75 -11.27 10.02
C ARG A 95 14.91 -11.36 8.75
N VAL A 96 15.48 -10.90 7.63
CA VAL A 96 14.89 -11.06 6.30
C VAL A 96 15.06 -12.52 5.87
N SER A 97 13.98 -13.16 5.46
CA SER A 97 14.03 -14.53 4.94
C SER A 97 14.62 -14.58 3.52
N THR A 98 15.17 -15.73 3.13
CA THR A 98 15.63 -15.97 1.74
C THR A 98 14.49 -15.80 0.74
N THR A 99 13.27 -16.19 1.12
CA THR A 99 12.06 -16.03 0.29
C THR A 99 11.73 -14.55 0.05
N GLU A 100 11.86 -13.68 1.06
CA GLU A 100 11.68 -12.24 0.90
C GLU A 100 12.74 -11.62 -0.02
N TRP A 101 14.00 -12.04 0.10
CA TRP A 101 15.07 -11.58 -0.79
C TRP A 101 14.81 -11.98 -2.24
N ARG A 102 14.49 -13.26 -2.48
CA ARG A 102 14.14 -13.76 -3.82
C ARG A 102 12.93 -13.02 -4.38
N GLY A 103 11.89 -12.82 -3.56
CA GLY A 103 10.70 -12.08 -3.97
C GLY A 103 10.99 -10.63 -4.34
N THR A 104 11.81 -9.95 -3.53
CA THR A 104 12.26 -8.57 -3.77
C THR A 104 13.06 -8.45 -5.06
N LEU A 105 14.07 -9.30 -5.26
CA LEU A 105 14.92 -9.30 -6.45
C LEU A 105 14.10 -9.60 -7.71
N LEU A 106 13.23 -10.61 -7.66
CA LEU A 106 12.41 -10.98 -8.81
C LEU A 106 11.38 -9.90 -9.16
N THR A 107 10.83 -9.21 -8.15
CA THR A 107 9.98 -8.02 -8.36
C THR A 107 10.75 -6.91 -9.05
N LEU A 108 11.97 -6.61 -8.57
CA LEU A 108 12.81 -5.55 -9.10
C LEU A 108 13.24 -5.83 -10.56
N LEU A 109 13.64 -7.06 -10.85
CA LEU A 109 14.01 -7.50 -12.20
C LEU A 109 12.80 -7.44 -13.14
N GLY A 110 11.65 -7.93 -12.68
CA GLY A 110 10.42 -7.88 -13.45
C GLY A 110 9.98 -6.45 -13.77
N LEU A 111 10.07 -5.56 -12.78
CA LEU A 111 9.83 -4.14 -12.97
C LEU A 111 10.85 -3.54 -13.97
N GLY A 112 12.15 -3.80 -13.80
CA GLY A 112 13.18 -3.31 -14.72
C GLY A 112 12.89 -3.68 -16.18
N ALA A 113 12.50 -4.93 -16.43
CA ALA A 113 12.11 -5.39 -17.77
C ALA A 113 10.85 -4.68 -18.29
N LEU A 114 9.85 -4.41 -17.46
CA LEU A 114 8.69 -3.61 -17.85
C LEU A 114 9.10 -2.18 -18.21
N LEU A 115 9.97 -1.56 -17.42
CA LEU A 115 10.40 -0.18 -17.64
C LEU A 115 11.27 -0.01 -18.89
N THR A 116 12.05 -1.02 -19.28
CA THR A 116 12.79 -0.98 -20.56
C THR A 116 11.88 -0.97 -21.79
N THR A 117 10.61 -1.34 -21.63
CA THR A 117 9.62 -1.39 -22.72
C THR A 117 8.70 -0.16 -22.73
N ALA A 118 8.49 0.44 -21.55
CA ALA A 118 7.76 1.68 -21.36
C ALA A 118 8.71 2.87 -21.54
N GLY A 119 9.03 3.19 -22.79
CA GLY A 119 10.00 4.23 -23.12
C GLY A 119 9.65 4.98 -24.40
N GLY A 120 8.37 5.27 -24.65
CA GLY A 120 8.01 6.22 -25.70
C GLY A 120 8.49 7.62 -25.30
N SER A 121 9.02 8.39 -26.26
CA SER A 121 9.51 9.77 -26.08
C SER A 121 8.65 10.61 -25.14
N ALA A 122 9.28 11.55 -24.41
CA ALA A 122 8.58 12.51 -23.57
C ALA A 122 7.32 13.06 -24.29
N PRO A 123 6.12 12.82 -23.75
CA PRO A 123 4.88 13.30 -24.31
C PRO A 123 4.98 14.74 -24.80
N HIS A 124 4.75 14.91 -26.10
CA HIS A 124 4.58 16.25 -26.70
C HIS A 124 3.17 16.77 -26.41
N GLU A 125 2.25 15.88 -26.04
CA GLU A 125 0.86 16.21 -25.69
C GLU A 125 0.65 16.18 -24.18
N THR A 126 -0.21 17.07 -23.70
CA THR A 126 -0.67 17.10 -22.30
C THR A 126 -2.14 16.72 -22.26
N LEU A 127 -2.58 16.09 -21.17
CA LEU A 127 -3.99 15.78 -21.00
C LEU A 127 -4.82 17.07 -20.98
N SER A 128 -5.88 17.11 -21.78
CA SER A 128 -6.91 18.13 -21.65
C SER A 128 -7.57 18.03 -20.27
N LEU A 129 -8.25 19.10 -19.84
CA LEU A 129 -8.96 19.07 -18.56
C LEU A 129 -10.04 17.96 -18.53
N VAL A 130 -10.69 17.71 -19.66
CA VAL A 130 -11.73 16.68 -19.78
C VAL A 130 -11.11 15.28 -19.63
N GLU A 131 -9.98 15.02 -20.28
CA GLU A 131 -9.28 13.74 -20.15
C GLU A 131 -8.74 13.53 -18.73
N ALA A 132 -8.17 14.57 -18.11
CA ALA A 132 -7.72 14.51 -16.73
C ALA A 132 -8.86 14.18 -15.76
N LEU A 133 -10.04 14.79 -15.95
CA LEU A 133 -11.23 14.50 -15.16
C LEU A 133 -11.79 13.10 -15.44
N ALA A 134 -11.80 12.65 -16.70
CA ALA A 134 -12.27 11.32 -17.09
C ALA A 134 -11.38 10.21 -16.51
N VAL A 135 -10.05 10.37 -16.62
CA VAL A 135 -9.06 9.48 -15.98
C VAL A 135 -9.26 9.48 -14.47
N GLY A 136 -9.47 10.65 -13.87
CA GLY A 136 -9.73 10.79 -12.45
C GLY A 136 -10.97 10.03 -12.00
N ALA A 137 -12.10 10.22 -12.70
CA ALA A 137 -13.36 9.54 -12.41
C ALA A 137 -13.25 8.02 -12.59
N GLY A 138 -12.63 7.56 -13.68
CA GLY A 138 -12.38 6.14 -13.92
C GLY A 138 -11.52 5.51 -12.84
N THR A 139 -10.47 6.22 -12.40
CA THR A 139 -9.60 5.79 -11.30
C THR A 139 -10.38 5.64 -10.00
N ILE A 140 -11.22 6.62 -9.66
CA ILE A 140 -12.07 6.56 -8.46
C ILE A 140 -13.00 5.33 -8.51
N ALA A 141 -13.59 5.03 -9.66
CA ALA A 141 -14.45 3.85 -9.83
C ALA A 141 -13.67 2.54 -9.63
N VAL A 142 -12.46 2.43 -10.19
CA VAL A 142 -11.58 1.26 -9.99
C VAL A 142 -11.19 1.11 -8.51
N VAL A 143 -10.78 2.19 -7.87
CA VAL A 143 -10.43 2.21 -6.44
C VAL A 143 -11.62 1.81 -5.58
N ALA A 144 -12.81 2.36 -5.84
CA ALA A 144 -14.03 1.99 -5.12
C ALA A 144 -14.35 0.49 -5.25
N GLY A 145 -14.15 -0.09 -6.45
CA GLY A 145 -14.28 -1.52 -6.68
C GLY A 145 -13.25 -2.35 -5.90
N LEU A 146 -11.99 -1.91 -5.87
CA LEU A 146 -10.89 -2.57 -5.14
C LEU A 146 -11.03 -2.47 -3.61
N SER A 147 -11.65 -1.40 -3.11
CA SER A 147 -11.83 -1.11 -1.68
C SER A 147 -13.17 -1.57 -1.09
N ARG A 148 -13.95 -2.39 -1.81
CA ARG A 148 -15.23 -2.91 -1.31
C ARG A 148 -15.08 -3.70 0.02
N PRO A 149 -15.99 -3.51 1.01
CA PRO A 149 -15.97 -4.24 2.28
C PRO A 149 -16.03 -5.76 2.10
N GLY A 150 -15.38 -6.51 3.00
CA GLY A 150 -15.43 -7.99 3.02
C GLY A 150 -14.24 -8.70 2.36
N SER A 151 -13.29 -7.97 1.77
CA SER A 151 -12.05 -8.54 1.23
C SER A 151 -10.84 -8.28 2.12
N ARG A 152 -9.87 -9.21 2.12
CA ARG A 152 -8.59 -9.02 2.82
C ARG A 152 -7.90 -7.76 2.26
N PRO A 153 -7.71 -6.70 3.08
CA PRO A 153 -7.40 -5.37 2.56
C PRO A 153 -5.99 -5.23 1.95
N GLY A 154 -5.05 -6.13 2.24
CA GLY A 154 -3.64 -5.98 1.90
C GLY A 154 -3.32 -5.61 0.45
N LEU A 155 -3.38 -6.59 -0.48
CA LEU A 155 -2.90 -6.36 -1.85
C LEU A 155 -3.86 -5.54 -2.72
N ARG A 156 -5.17 -5.57 -2.45
CA ARG A 156 -6.15 -4.77 -3.21
C ARG A 156 -5.98 -3.28 -2.96
N HIS A 157 -5.76 -2.87 -1.70
CA HIS A 157 -5.48 -1.48 -1.37
C HIS A 157 -4.07 -1.06 -1.82
N ALA A 158 -3.11 -1.99 -1.86
CA ALA A 158 -1.81 -1.73 -2.47
C ALA A 158 -1.92 -1.45 -3.98
N ALA A 159 -2.70 -2.25 -4.70
CA ALA A 159 -2.96 -2.02 -6.12
C ALA A 159 -3.69 -0.70 -6.35
N ALA A 160 -4.75 -0.42 -5.57
CA ALA A 160 -5.47 0.85 -5.62
C ALA A 160 -4.54 2.04 -5.35
N SER A 161 -3.68 1.93 -4.32
CA SER A 161 -2.68 2.93 -3.98
C SER A 161 -1.73 3.19 -5.16
N GLY A 162 -1.13 2.13 -5.72
CA GLY A 162 -0.23 2.27 -6.86
C GLY A 162 -0.92 2.86 -8.10
N ILE A 163 -2.16 2.47 -8.39
CA ILE A 163 -2.93 3.04 -9.51
C ILE A 163 -3.17 4.54 -9.29
N THR A 164 -3.61 4.95 -8.09
CA THR A 164 -3.80 6.38 -7.78
C THR A 164 -2.49 7.16 -7.87
N SER A 165 -1.37 6.60 -7.42
CA SER A 165 -0.06 7.21 -7.59
C SER A 165 0.34 7.33 -9.07
N GLY A 166 0.05 6.31 -9.89
CA GLY A 166 0.38 6.34 -11.32
C GLY A 166 -0.39 7.41 -12.08
N VAL A 167 -1.67 7.58 -11.73
CA VAL A 167 -2.51 8.68 -12.24
C VAL A 167 -1.97 10.03 -11.78
N ALA A 168 -1.60 10.17 -10.50
CA ALA A 168 -0.97 11.40 -10.01
C ALA A 168 0.34 11.71 -10.76
N SER A 169 1.17 10.71 -11.04
CA SER A 169 2.41 10.87 -11.83
C SER A 169 2.13 11.31 -13.26
N ALA A 170 1.19 10.67 -13.97
CA ALA A 170 0.82 11.06 -15.33
C ALA A 170 0.24 12.49 -15.39
N LEU A 171 -0.58 12.88 -14.42
CA LEU A 171 -1.11 14.25 -14.31
C LEU A 171 -0.01 15.25 -13.92
N THR A 172 0.95 14.87 -13.09
CA THR A 172 2.10 15.71 -12.72
C THR A 172 2.89 16.11 -13.95
N GLN A 173 3.04 15.22 -14.92
CA GLN A 173 3.70 15.56 -16.18
C GLN A 173 3.01 16.71 -16.92
N THR A 174 1.69 16.77 -16.91
CA THR A 174 0.94 17.91 -17.49
C THR A 174 1.30 19.22 -16.79
N LEU A 175 1.48 19.20 -15.46
CA LEU A 175 1.95 20.36 -14.70
C LEU A 175 3.40 20.71 -15.02
N THR A 176 4.28 19.71 -15.11
CA THR A 176 5.70 19.91 -15.43
C THR A 176 5.88 20.55 -16.80
N VAL A 177 5.18 20.06 -17.83
CA VAL A 177 5.21 20.64 -19.19
C VAL A 177 4.71 22.08 -19.15
N ALA A 178 3.59 22.37 -18.49
CA ALA A 178 3.05 23.72 -18.41
C ALA A 178 3.95 24.72 -17.64
N VAL A 179 4.74 24.25 -16.67
CA VAL A 179 5.69 25.10 -15.92
C VAL A 179 6.98 25.33 -16.71
N THR A 180 7.44 24.33 -17.47
CA THR A 180 8.68 24.42 -18.26
C THR A 180 8.46 25.14 -19.58
N ASP A 181 7.29 25.00 -20.20
CA ASP A 181 6.92 25.74 -21.40
C ASP A 181 6.36 27.12 -21.04
N HIS A 182 7.21 28.14 -21.14
CA HIS A 182 6.89 29.53 -20.78
C HIS A 182 5.91 30.19 -21.76
N THR A 183 5.48 29.47 -22.81
CA THR A 183 4.53 29.96 -23.81
C THR A 183 3.07 29.65 -23.46
N THR A 184 2.81 28.75 -22.50
CA THR A 184 1.49 28.17 -22.22
C THR A 184 0.51 29.04 -21.41
N GLY A 185 0.77 30.35 -21.26
CA GLY A 185 -0.07 31.28 -20.50
C GLY A 185 0.23 31.31 -18.99
N PRO A 186 -0.63 31.93 -18.17
CA PRO A 186 -0.35 32.14 -16.75
C PRO A 186 -0.20 30.83 -15.97
N LEU A 187 0.86 30.73 -15.15
CA LEU A 187 1.12 29.58 -14.27
C LEU A 187 -0.03 29.26 -13.30
N PHE A 188 -0.94 30.21 -13.07
CA PHE A 188 -2.13 30.08 -12.24
C PHE A 188 -3.44 30.01 -13.04
N SER A 189 -3.39 29.51 -14.28
CA SER A 189 -4.63 29.24 -15.01
C SER A 189 -5.51 28.26 -14.20
N TRP A 190 -6.83 28.47 -14.25
CA TRP A 190 -7.81 27.61 -13.58
C TRP A 190 -7.58 26.12 -13.86
N ARG A 191 -7.19 25.77 -15.11
CA ARG A 191 -6.84 24.41 -15.52
C ARG A 191 -5.70 23.83 -14.68
N LEU A 192 -4.59 24.55 -14.53
CA LEU A 192 -3.43 24.07 -13.77
C LEU A 192 -3.74 23.92 -12.29
N VAL A 193 -4.55 24.82 -11.72
CA VAL A 193 -5.01 24.70 -10.34
C VAL A 193 -5.85 23.43 -10.16
N VAL A 194 -6.81 23.17 -11.05
CA VAL A 194 -7.64 21.95 -10.97
C VAL A 194 -6.79 20.68 -11.12
N VAL A 195 -5.84 20.64 -12.07
CA VAL A 195 -4.95 19.49 -12.24
C VAL A 195 -4.06 19.30 -11.01
N ALA A 196 -3.52 20.37 -10.42
CA ALA A 196 -2.73 20.30 -9.19
C ALA A 196 -3.54 19.77 -7.99
N LEU A 197 -4.81 20.16 -7.89
CA LEU A 197 -5.72 19.62 -6.88
C LEU A 197 -6.01 18.12 -7.11
N LEU A 198 -6.20 17.70 -8.36
CA LEU A 198 -6.37 16.27 -8.70
C LEU A 198 -5.12 15.46 -8.35
N VAL A 199 -3.92 15.94 -8.73
CA VAL A 199 -2.65 15.31 -8.37
C VAL A 199 -2.53 15.16 -6.85
N SER A 200 -2.83 16.23 -6.11
CA SER A 200 -2.78 16.22 -4.64
C SER A 200 -3.79 15.24 -4.04
N ALA A 201 -5.02 15.20 -4.55
CA ALA A 201 -6.06 14.29 -4.10
C ALA A 201 -5.66 12.82 -4.33
N PHE A 202 -5.12 12.49 -5.52
CA PHE A 202 -4.65 11.13 -5.81
C PHE A 202 -3.40 10.74 -5.02
N ALA A 203 -2.46 11.66 -4.81
CA ALA A 203 -1.28 11.40 -3.99
C ALA A 203 -1.67 11.11 -2.53
N ILE A 204 -2.56 11.94 -1.94
CA ILE A 204 -3.06 11.74 -0.58
C ILE A 204 -3.90 10.47 -0.49
N GLY A 205 -4.80 10.23 -1.45
CA GLY A 205 -5.60 9.02 -1.54
C GLY A 205 -4.73 7.76 -1.61
N GLY A 206 -3.69 7.77 -2.46
CA GLY A 206 -2.72 6.70 -2.58
C GLY A 206 -1.96 6.43 -1.28
N LEU A 207 -1.56 7.49 -0.56
CA LEU A 207 -0.90 7.37 0.74
C LEU A 207 -1.82 6.76 1.82
N LEU A 208 -3.11 7.14 1.83
CA LEU A 208 -4.09 6.57 2.75
C LEU A 208 -4.38 5.10 2.41
N LEU A 209 -4.48 4.77 1.12
CA LEU A 209 -4.65 3.39 0.66
C LEU A 209 -3.43 2.53 1.02
N SER A 210 -2.19 3.04 0.86
CA SER A 210 -0.98 2.29 1.26
C SER A 210 -0.94 2.05 2.77
N GLN A 211 -1.35 3.03 3.57
CA GLN A 211 -1.50 2.89 5.02
C GLN A 211 -2.44 1.72 5.38
N THR A 212 -3.54 1.55 4.64
CA THR A 212 -4.45 0.41 4.85
C THR A 212 -3.86 -0.91 4.36
N ALA A 213 -3.11 -0.88 3.25
CA ALA A 213 -2.47 -2.04 2.64
C ALA A 213 -1.40 -2.65 3.56
N TYR A 214 -0.64 -1.81 4.27
CA TYR A 214 0.47 -2.25 5.12
C TYR A 214 0.05 -2.88 6.45
N ARG A 215 -1.25 -2.95 6.77
CA ARG A 215 -1.74 -3.62 7.99
C ARG A 215 -1.34 -5.09 8.08
N GLY A 216 -1.23 -5.78 6.95
CA GLY A 216 -0.86 -7.20 6.88
C GLY A 216 0.64 -7.47 6.72
N GLY A 217 1.48 -6.43 6.64
CA GLY A 217 2.89 -6.54 6.33
C GLY A 217 3.35 -5.58 5.22
N LEU A 218 4.66 -5.40 5.09
CA LEU A 218 5.25 -4.37 4.22
C LEU A 218 5.63 -4.89 2.83
N GLY A 219 6.47 -5.92 2.75
CA GLY A 219 7.05 -6.47 1.51
C GLY A 219 6.08 -6.62 0.31
N ALA A 220 5.06 -7.49 0.39
CA ALA A 220 4.16 -7.73 -0.73
C ALA A 220 3.29 -6.53 -1.11
N PRO A 221 2.63 -5.81 -0.17
CA PRO A 221 1.94 -4.57 -0.51
C PRO A 221 2.85 -3.51 -1.13
N LEU A 222 4.06 -3.32 -0.62
CA LEU A 222 5.00 -2.35 -1.17
C LEU A 222 5.40 -2.73 -2.59
N ALA A 223 5.71 -4.00 -2.84
CA ALA A 223 5.99 -4.51 -4.18
C ALA A 223 4.84 -4.24 -5.16
N VAL A 224 3.58 -4.46 -4.73
CA VAL A 224 2.41 -4.17 -5.56
C VAL A 224 2.27 -2.66 -5.84
N VAL A 225 2.46 -1.79 -4.84
CA VAL A 225 2.44 -0.32 -5.04
C VAL A 225 3.51 0.09 -6.05
N THR A 226 4.74 -0.39 -5.88
CA THR A 226 5.89 -0.07 -6.74
C THR A 226 5.71 -0.56 -8.18
N LEU A 227 5.01 -1.67 -8.40
CA LEU A 227 4.67 -2.17 -9.74
C LEU A 227 3.50 -1.43 -10.37
N ALA A 228 2.41 -1.25 -9.62
CA ALA A 228 1.17 -0.71 -10.15
C ALA A 228 1.31 0.76 -10.57
N ASN A 229 2.16 1.54 -9.89
CA ASN A 229 2.43 2.94 -10.24
C ASN A 229 2.93 3.13 -11.69
N PRO A 230 4.09 2.59 -12.09
CA PRO A 230 4.57 2.74 -13.47
C PRO A 230 3.68 2.04 -14.49
N VAL A 231 3.01 0.93 -14.14
CA VAL A 231 2.07 0.25 -15.05
C VAL A 231 0.86 1.13 -15.35
N ALA A 232 0.28 1.79 -14.33
CA ALA A 232 -0.84 2.69 -14.51
C ALA A 232 -0.42 3.96 -15.27
N ALA A 233 0.74 4.53 -14.95
CA ALA A 233 1.28 5.68 -15.68
C ALA A 233 1.52 5.35 -17.16
N ALA A 234 2.14 4.20 -17.47
CA ALA A 234 2.36 3.75 -18.84
C ALA A 234 1.04 3.47 -19.58
N ALA A 235 0.03 2.90 -18.92
CA ALA A 235 -1.28 2.69 -19.54
C ALA A 235 -1.95 4.02 -19.96
N ILE A 236 -1.83 5.06 -19.13
CA ILE A 236 -2.32 6.41 -19.45
C ILE A 236 -1.50 7.01 -20.60
N GLY A 237 -0.17 6.88 -20.55
CA GLY A 237 0.73 7.35 -21.60
C GLY A 237 0.41 6.76 -22.97
N LEU A 238 0.26 5.44 -23.04
CA LEU A 238 -0.06 4.72 -24.28
C LEU A 238 -1.47 5.03 -24.80
N ALA A 239 -2.46 5.16 -23.91
CA ALA A 239 -3.86 5.32 -24.32
C ALA A 239 -4.23 6.77 -24.67
N LEU A 240 -3.63 7.76 -23.99
CA LEU A 240 -4.09 9.15 -24.03
C LEU A 240 -3.00 10.16 -24.40
N LEU A 241 -1.71 9.82 -24.23
CA LEU A 241 -0.60 10.72 -24.57
C LEU A 241 0.11 10.33 -25.87
N GLY A 242 -0.46 9.38 -26.61
CA GLY A 242 0.09 8.91 -27.89
C GLY A 242 1.43 8.18 -27.76
N GLU A 243 1.83 7.77 -26.56
CA GLU A 243 3.08 7.03 -26.38
C GLU A 243 3.00 5.68 -27.11
N ARG A 244 4.15 5.20 -27.58
CA ARG A 244 4.26 3.90 -28.23
C ARG A 244 5.27 3.04 -27.50
N LEU A 245 4.96 1.76 -27.40
CA LEU A 245 5.93 0.76 -26.97
C LEU A 245 7.09 0.74 -27.96
N GLN A 246 8.31 0.94 -27.47
CA GLN A 246 9.51 0.83 -28.29
C GLN A 246 9.94 -0.63 -28.39
N GLY A 247 10.41 -1.07 -29.57
CA GLY A 247 11.11 -2.36 -29.74
C GLY A 247 10.28 -3.59 -30.13
N GLY A 248 9.04 -3.41 -30.60
CA GLY A 248 8.27 -4.45 -31.29
C GLY A 248 8.07 -5.75 -30.48
N THR A 249 8.11 -6.91 -31.15
CA THR A 249 7.85 -8.22 -30.53
C THR A 249 8.84 -8.58 -29.42
N ILE A 250 10.11 -8.16 -29.52
CA ILE A 250 11.14 -8.44 -28.50
C ILE A 250 10.78 -7.73 -27.19
N SER A 251 10.40 -6.45 -27.27
CA SER A 251 9.94 -5.70 -26.09
C SER A 251 8.65 -6.28 -25.50
N LEU A 252 7.73 -6.78 -26.34
CA LEU A 252 6.53 -7.45 -25.84
C LEU A 252 6.88 -8.71 -25.05
N VAL A 253 7.79 -9.55 -25.55
CA VAL A 253 8.25 -10.75 -24.84
C VAL A 253 8.95 -10.37 -23.54
N ALA A 254 9.83 -9.36 -23.56
CA ALA A 254 10.50 -8.86 -22.36
C ALA A 254 9.50 -8.33 -21.32
N ALA A 255 8.47 -7.60 -21.75
CA ALA A 255 7.39 -7.11 -20.88
C ALA A 255 6.59 -8.27 -20.25
N LEU A 256 6.24 -9.29 -21.03
CA LEU A 256 5.51 -10.46 -20.53
C LEU A 256 6.33 -11.26 -19.51
N LEU A 257 7.61 -11.51 -19.81
CA LEU A 257 8.53 -12.17 -18.88
C LEU A 257 8.75 -11.33 -17.62
N GLY A 258 8.89 -10.01 -17.79
CA GLY A 258 9.00 -9.05 -16.70
C GLY A 258 7.78 -9.05 -15.79
N ALA A 259 6.58 -9.03 -16.37
CA ALA A 259 5.32 -9.14 -15.64
C ALA A 259 5.23 -10.47 -14.87
N ALA A 260 5.57 -11.60 -15.51
CA ALA A 260 5.56 -12.91 -14.85
C ALA A 260 6.55 -12.98 -13.67
N ALA A 261 7.76 -12.45 -13.84
CA ALA A 261 8.75 -12.33 -12.78
C ALA A 261 8.23 -11.44 -11.63
N ALA A 262 7.69 -10.27 -11.95
CA ALA A 262 7.12 -9.34 -10.97
C ALA A 262 6.00 -9.99 -10.14
N VAL A 263 5.05 -10.65 -10.81
CA VAL A 263 3.95 -11.39 -10.18
C VAL A 263 4.49 -12.50 -9.27
N ARG A 264 5.45 -13.29 -9.75
CA ARG A 264 6.08 -14.34 -8.94
C ARG A 264 6.80 -13.75 -7.73
N GLY A 265 7.45 -12.60 -7.87
CA GLY A 265 8.10 -11.88 -6.78
C GLY A 265 7.13 -11.47 -5.68
N VAL A 266 5.99 -10.89 -6.06
CA VAL A 266 4.89 -10.53 -5.16
C VAL A 266 4.31 -11.76 -4.46
N PHE A 267 4.16 -12.88 -5.16
CA PHE A 267 3.71 -14.14 -4.54
C PHE A 267 4.70 -14.66 -3.48
N LEU A 268 6.00 -14.63 -3.76
CA LEU A 268 7.03 -15.02 -2.80
C LEU A 268 7.00 -14.13 -1.55
N LEU A 269 6.90 -12.81 -1.74
CA LEU A 269 6.77 -11.85 -0.64
C LEU A 269 5.50 -12.12 0.20
N SER A 270 4.39 -12.43 -0.48
CA SER A 270 3.10 -12.69 0.19
C SER A 270 3.17 -13.97 1.03
N ARG A 271 3.82 -15.02 0.52
CA ARG A 271 4.05 -16.27 1.26
C ARG A 271 4.93 -16.07 2.49
N ALA A 272 6.05 -15.37 2.34
CA ALA A 272 6.96 -15.11 3.46
C ALA A 272 6.29 -14.26 4.57
N GLN A 273 5.40 -13.34 4.19
CA GLN A 273 4.59 -12.60 5.15
C GLN A 273 3.60 -13.50 5.90
N ALA A 274 2.90 -14.39 5.19
CA ALA A 274 1.96 -15.33 5.80
C ALA A 274 2.65 -16.29 6.78
N GLU A 275 3.89 -16.72 6.47
CA GLU A 275 4.71 -17.56 7.36
C GLU A 275 5.17 -16.83 8.63
N THR A 276 5.30 -15.50 8.59
CA THR A 276 5.73 -14.68 9.72
C THR A 276 4.56 -14.23 10.61
N ALA A 277 3.31 -14.31 10.12
CA ALA A 277 2.13 -13.98 10.90
C ALA A 277 1.97 -15.00 12.06
N PRO A 278 1.78 -14.56 13.32
CA PRO A 278 1.54 -15.46 14.44
C PRO A 278 0.32 -16.36 14.17
N GLY A 279 0.60 -17.64 13.90
CA GLY A 279 -0.27 -18.80 13.99
C GLY A 279 -1.78 -18.61 13.74
N VAL A 280 -2.18 -18.49 12.47
CA VAL A 280 -3.28 -19.34 11.98
C VAL A 280 -2.61 -20.49 11.25
N LYS A 281 -1.92 -21.34 12.01
CA LYS A 281 -1.85 -22.74 11.56
C LYS A 281 -3.30 -23.14 11.48
N VAL A 282 -3.81 -23.32 10.26
CA VAL A 282 -4.97 -24.17 10.04
C VAL A 282 -4.56 -25.47 10.72
N ALA A 283 -5.06 -25.68 11.94
CA ALA A 283 -5.21 -27.02 12.45
C ALA A 283 -5.98 -27.71 11.33
N ALA A 284 -5.25 -28.52 10.56
CA ALA A 284 -5.88 -29.56 9.80
C ALA A 284 -6.91 -30.16 10.75
N VAL A 285 -8.15 -30.24 10.29
CA VAL A 285 -9.23 -30.95 10.98
C VAL A 285 -8.79 -32.41 11.06
N ALA A 286 -7.85 -32.71 11.95
CA ALA A 286 -7.86 -33.94 12.69
C ALA A 286 -9.06 -33.75 13.62
N GLY A 287 -10.18 -34.36 13.24
CA GLY A 287 -11.34 -34.44 14.12
C GLY A 287 -10.89 -34.89 15.51
N PRO A 288 -11.57 -34.46 16.58
CA PRO A 288 -11.22 -34.89 17.92
C PRO A 288 -11.21 -36.41 17.94
N ALA A 289 -10.08 -37.02 18.30
CA ALA A 289 -10.01 -38.44 18.57
C ALA A 289 -11.06 -38.76 19.65
N PRO A 290 -11.89 -39.81 19.49
CA PRO A 290 -12.93 -40.12 20.45
C PRO A 290 -12.27 -40.38 21.81
N ALA A 291 -12.67 -39.60 22.83
CA ALA A 291 -12.26 -39.83 24.19
C ALA A 291 -12.77 -41.21 24.67
N PRO A 292 -11.97 -41.98 25.44
CA PRO A 292 -12.46 -43.23 26.02
C PRO A 292 -13.64 -42.93 26.96
N PRO A 293 -14.66 -43.81 27.01
CA PRO A 293 -15.87 -43.58 27.79
C PRO A 293 -15.51 -43.51 29.28
N VAL A 294 -15.78 -42.36 29.90
CA VAL A 294 -15.70 -42.19 31.35
C VAL A 294 -17.01 -42.74 31.94
N PRO A 295 -16.97 -43.72 32.87
CA PRO A 295 -18.18 -44.22 33.50
C PRO A 295 -18.80 -43.13 34.38
N SER A 296 -20.00 -42.68 33.99
CA SER A 296 -20.80 -41.72 34.75
C SER A 296 -21.27 -42.35 36.07
N ARG A 297 -20.66 -41.96 37.19
CA ARG A 297 -21.25 -42.17 38.52
C ARG A 297 -22.45 -41.24 38.67
N VAL A 298 -23.65 -41.81 38.56
CA VAL A 298 -24.90 -41.16 38.95
C VAL A 298 -24.85 -40.93 40.46
N VAL A 299 -24.68 -39.68 40.88
CA VAL A 299 -24.89 -39.28 42.27
C VAL A 299 -26.35 -38.88 42.42
N ILE A 300 -27.16 -39.80 42.97
CA ILE A 300 -28.55 -39.52 43.35
C ILE A 300 -28.50 -38.58 44.55
N ARG A 301 -28.84 -37.30 44.36
CA ARG A 301 -29.15 -36.38 45.47
C ARG A 301 -30.56 -36.68 45.96
N THR A 302 -30.68 -37.20 47.18
CA THR A 302 -31.94 -37.30 47.91
C THR A 302 -32.51 -35.90 48.20
N PRO A 303 -33.84 -35.67 48.06
CA PRO A 303 -34.46 -34.38 48.39
C PRO A 303 -34.45 -34.14 49.92
N ARG A 304 -34.07 -32.92 50.31
CA ARG A 304 -34.05 -32.44 51.68
C ARG A 304 -35.49 -32.23 52.17
N ALA A 305 -35.92 -32.99 53.18
CA ALA A 305 -37.23 -32.85 53.80
C ALA A 305 -37.35 -31.48 54.51
N LEU A 306 -38.39 -30.72 54.15
CA LEU A 306 -38.83 -29.51 54.83
C LEU A 306 -39.46 -29.90 56.18
N ARG A 307 -38.91 -29.40 57.29
CA ARG A 307 -39.54 -29.50 58.62
C ARG A 307 -40.57 -28.37 58.79
N PRO A 308 -41.79 -28.65 59.29
CA PRO A 308 -42.80 -27.63 59.53
C PRO A 308 -42.51 -26.83 60.81
N GLU A 309 -42.82 -25.53 60.75
CA GLU A 309 -42.79 -24.56 61.85
C GLU A 309 -43.77 -24.92 62.97
N HIS A 310 -43.37 -24.66 64.22
CA HIS A 310 -44.28 -24.46 65.36
C HIS A 310 -43.83 -23.19 66.10
N GLY A 311 -44.82 -22.34 66.39
CA GLY A 311 -44.63 -20.93 66.72
C GLY A 311 -44.36 -20.62 68.19
N HIS A 312 -44.14 -19.32 68.46
CA HIS A 312 -44.76 -18.62 69.59
C HIS A 312 -44.40 -17.11 69.59
N LEU A 313 -45.41 -16.29 69.93
CA LEU A 313 -45.35 -14.93 70.52
C LEU A 313 -45.08 -13.79 69.52
N ARG A 314 -45.79 -12.65 69.50
CA ARG A 314 -46.50 -11.97 70.59
C ARG A 314 -47.45 -10.89 70.02
N ARG A 315 -48.59 -10.68 70.68
CA ARG A 315 -49.63 -9.69 70.40
C ARG A 315 -49.25 -8.27 70.87
N ILE A 316 -49.70 -7.28 70.08
CA ILE A 316 -50.32 -5.97 70.43
C ILE A 316 -49.48 -4.87 71.13
N ARG A 317 -49.34 -3.71 70.45
CA ARG A 317 -49.84 -2.35 70.85
C ARG A 317 -49.47 -1.35 69.72
N ALA A 318 -50.39 -0.88 68.88
CA ALA A 318 -51.29 0.28 69.05
C ALA A 318 -50.58 1.64 69.26
N GLY A 319 -50.87 2.60 68.36
CA GLY A 319 -50.93 4.02 68.74
C GLY A 319 -50.27 5.04 67.81
N ARG A 320 -51.07 5.55 66.86
CA ARG A 320 -51.30 6.97 66.47
C ARG A 320 -50.15 7.97 66.20
N SER A 321 -50.51 8.79 65.20
CA SER A 321 -50.01 10.11 64.74
C SER A 321 -48.66 10.15 64.06
#